data_AF-A0A968U8X3-F1
#
_entry.id   AF-A0A968U8X3-F1
#
_cell.length_a   1.000
_cell.length_b   1.000
_cell.length_c   1.000
_cell.angle_alpha   90.00
_cell.angle_beta   90.00
_cell.angle_gamma   90.00
#
_symmetry.space_group_name_H-M   'P 1'
#
loop_
_entity.id
_entity.type
_entity.pdbx_description
1 polymer ?
#
loop_
_entity_poly.entity_id
_entity_poly.type
_entity_poly.pdbx_seq_one_letter_code
_entity_poly.pdbx_strand_id
1 'polypeptide(L)'
;MYCTLENSGASVPMIPKHITLTNFLSYRQASLDFTGLQVACIAGPNGAGKSSLLEAIAWAIWGQSRVATDDDIIHQGEMEARVAFLFHQGDQVYRIIRSRHRIQGTGLEFQVHTEAGYRVLTQRGVRATQLLICRHLKLDYDTFINSAYLRQGRADDFMLKRPSERKANSRRNCSICISMTS
;
A
#
# COMPACT_ATOMS: atom_id res chain seq x y z
N MET A 1 25.97 29.90 -0.99
CA MET A 1 24.55 30.06 -0.62
C MET A 1 24.07 28.71 -0.13
N TYR A 2 24.25 28.43 1.17
CA TYR A 2 23.90 27.14 1.76
C TYR A 2 22.45 27.21 2.22
N CYS A 3 21.58 26.44 1.58
CA CYS A 3 20.20 26.26 2.03
C CYS A 3 20.23 25.27 3.21
N THR A 4 20.20 25.81 4.42
CA THR A 4 19.86 25.07 5.63
C THR A 4 18.38 24.70 5.56
N LEU A 5 18.08 23.47 5.17
CA LEU A 5 16.76 22.89 5.40
C LEU A 5 16.70 22.44 6.86
N GLU A 6 16.04 23.27 7.67
CA GLU A 6 15.63 22.93 9.02
C GLU A 6 14.79 21.64 8.99
N ASN A 7 15.31 20.67 9.73
CA ASN A 7 14.71 19.37 9.99
C ASN A 7 13.44 19.57 10.83
N SER A 8 12.32 19.85 10.17
CA SER A 8 11.00 19.73 10.78
C SER A 8 10.65 18.25 10.86
N GLY A 9 10.48 17.73 12.07
CA GLY A 9 10.20 16.32 12.38
C GLY A 9 8.83 15.81 11.92
N ALA A 10 8.33 16.28 10.78
CA ALA A 10 7.15 15.75 10.11
C ALA A 10 7.59 14.65 9.14
N SER A 11 7.11 13.43 9.33
CA SER A 11 7.26 12.36 8.35
C SER A 11 6.58 12.76 7.05
N VAL A 12 7.34 12.73 5.95
CA VAL A 12 6.81 13.03 4.62
C VAL A 12 5.78 11.94 4.27
N PRO A 13 4.52 12.31 3.97
CA PRO A 13 3.46 11.34 3.76
C PRO A 13 3.68 10.57 2.46
N MET A 14 3.20 9.33 2.44
CA MET A 14 3.07 8.55 1.21
C MET A 14 1.81 9.00 0.47
N ILE A 15 1.97 9.30 -0.83
CA ILE A 15 0.87 9.72 -1.71
C ILE A 15 0.73 8.70 -2.84
N PRO A 16 -0.31 7.86 -2.84
CA PRO A 16 -0.57 6.92 -3.92
C PRO A 16 -0.64 7.64 -5.28
N LYS A 17 -0.01 7.05 -6.30
CA LYS A 17 -0.11 7.51 -7.69
C LYS A 17 -0.85 6.53 -8.56
N HIS A 18 -0.46 5.26 -8.52
CA HIS A 18 -1.03 4.28 -9.43
C HIS A 18 -0.95 2.88 -8.82
N ILE A 19 -1.94 2.04 -9.10
CA ILE A 19 -1.87 0.61 -8.82
C ILE A 19 -2.27 -0.19 -10.07
N THR A 20 -1.52 -1.25 -10.33
CA THR A 20 -1.85 -2.26 -11.34
C THR A 20 -1.92 -3.61 -10.66
N LEU A 21 -3.00 -4.35 -10.92
CA LEU A 21 -3.27 -5.68 -10.39
C LEU A 21 -3.40 -6.65 -11.55
N THR A 22 -2.75 -7.80 -11.41
CA THR A 22 -2.90 -8.96 -12.31
C THR A 22 -3.17 -10.18 -11.44
N ASN A 23 -4.26 -10.89 -11.74
CA ASN A 23 -4.66 -12.14 -11.10
C ASN A 23 -4.66 -12.09 -9.57
N PHE A 24 -5.15 -10.99 -8.99
CA PHE A 24 -5.18 -10.75 -7.55
C PHE A 24 -6.60 -10.81 -7.00
N LEU A 25 -6.89 -11.78 -6.11
CA LEU A 25 -8.22 -12.03 -5.55
C LEU A 25 -9.31 -12.05 -6.64
N SER A 26 -10.32 -11.18 -6.59
CA SER A 26 -11.37 -11.11 -7.62
C SER A 26 -10.95 -10.38 -8.91
N TYR A 27 -9.77 -9.76 -8.95
CA TYR A 27 -9.29 -9.02 -10.11
C TYR A 27 -8.41 -9.87 -11.02
N ARG A 28 -8.84 -10.09 -12.27
CA ARG A 28 -7.98 -10.64 -13.33
C ARG A 28 -6.97 -9.60 -13.84
N GLN A 29 -7.47 -8.41 -14.16
CA GLN A 29 -6.66 -7.26 -14.52
C GLN A 29 -7.35 -6.00 -14.04
N ALA A 30 -6.63 -5.12 -13.36
CA ALA A 30 -7.12 -3.80 -12.98
C ALA A 30 -5.97 -2.78 -12.97
N SER A 31 -6.30 -1.53 -13.27
CA SER A 31 -5.37 -0.41 -13.25
C SER A 31 -6.13 0.83 -12.79
N LEU A 32 -5.58 1.54 -11.80
CA LEU A 32 -6.21 2.72 -11.22
C LEU A 32 -5.16 3.79 -10.96
N ASP A 33 -5.42 4.99 -11.48
CA ASP A 33 -4.66 6.20 -11.22
C ASP A 33 -5.29 6.99 -10.07
N PHE A 34 -4.47 7.37 -9.10
CA PHE A 34 -4.84 8.16 -7.93
C PHE A 34 -4.40 9.62 -8.04
N THR A 35 -3.72 10.00 -9.13
CA THR A 35 -3.17 11.34 -9.31
C THR A 35 -4.29 12.39 -9.26
N GLY A 36 -4.16 13.36 -8.35
CA GLY A 36 -5.15 14.42 -8.15
C GLY A 36 -6.31 14.06 -7.22
N LEU A 37 -6.41 12.81 -6.75
CA LEU A 37 -7.43 12.41 -5.78
C LEU A 37 -6.97 12.71 -4.35
N GLN A 38 -7.74 13.53 -3.63
CA GLN A 38 -7.58 13.72 -2.18
C GLN A 38 -8.49 12.77 -1.38
N VAL A 39 -9.67 12.48 -1.94
CA VAL A 39 -10.66 11.54 -1.40
C VAL A 39 -11.17 10.69 -2.56
N ALA A 40 -11.24 9.38 -2.35
CA ALA A 40 -11.83 8.46 -3.31
C ALA A 40 -12.94 7.64 -2.62
N CYS A 41 -14.10 7.55 -3.27
CA CYS A 41 -15.17 6.64 -2.87
C CYS A 41 -15.17 5.46 -3.83
N ILE A 42 -15.03 4.25 -3.30
CA ILE A 42 -15.22 3.02 -4.07
C ILE A 42 -16.60 2.48 -3.71
N ALA A 43 -17.54 2.60 -4.65
CA ALA A 43 -18.91 2.13 -4.52
C ALA A 43 -19.19 0.99 -5.49
N GLY A 44 -20.13 0.11 -5.13
CA GLY A 44 -20.54 -1.02 -5.93
C GLY A 44 -21.14 -2.13 -5.07
N PRO A 45 -21.74 -3.17 -5.67
CA PRO A 45 -22.41 -4.22 -4.91
C PRO A 45 -21.45 -4.97 -3.99
N ASN A 46 -22.01 -5.65 -2.98
CA ASN A 46 -21.24 -6.57 -2.15
C ASN A 46 -20.63 -7.68 -3.00
N GLY A 47 -19.37 -8.02 -2.73
CA GLY A 47 -18.62 -8.97 -3.55
C GLY A 47 -17.94 -8.38 -4.79
N ALA A 48 -18.15 -7.10 -5.13
CA ALA A 48 -17.54 -6.47 -6.32
C ALA A 48 -16.00 -6.25 -6.26
N GLY A 49 -15.32 -6.72 -5.20
CA GLY A 49 -13.85 -6.57 -5.07
C GLY A 49 -13.36 -5.27 -4.43
N LYS A 50 -14.24 -4.40 -3.92
CA LYS A 50 -13.85 -3.13 -3.27
C LYS A 50 -12.78 -3.31 -2.19
N SER A 51 -13.03 -4.24 -1.26
CA SER A 51 -12.07 -4.57 -0.20
C SER A 51 -10.76 -5.16 -0.73
N SER A 52 -10.83 -5.90 -1.83
CA SER A 52 -9.67 -6.49 -2.50
C SER A 52 -8.72 -5.44 -3.07
N LEU A 53 -9.21 -4.24 -3.47
CA LEU A 53 -8.34 -3.17 -3.95
C LEU A 53 -7.47 -2.58 -2.84
N LEU A 54 -8.04 -2.29 -1.66
CA LEU A 54 -7.24 -1.83 -0.52
C LEU A 54 -6.31 -2.92 0.00
N GLU A 55 -6.79 -4.17 -0.03
CA GLU A 55 -5.98 -5.32 0.30
C GLU A 55 -4.79 -5.47 -0.66
N ALA A 56 -4.95 -5.15 -1.95
CA ALA A 56 -3.84 -5.14 -2.90
C ALA A 56 -2.76 -4.12 -2.53
N ILE A 57 -3.15 -2.90 -2.11
CA ILE A 57 -2.19 -1.88 -1.65
C ILE A 57 -1.44 -2.39 -0.40
N ALA A 58 -2.18 -2.88 0.59
CA ALA A 58 -1.60 -3.38 1.83
C ALA A 58 -0.65 -4.57 1.59
N TRP A 59 -1.08 -5.50 0.73
CA TRP A 59 -0.29 -6.66 0.35
C TRP A 59 0.95 -6.26 -0.43
N ALA A 60 0.85 -5.35 -1.41
CA ALA A 60 2.02 -4.87 -2.16
C ALA A 60 3.11 -4.33 -1.21
N ILE A 61 2.72 -3.46 -0.27
CA ILE A 61 3.66 -2.76 0.60
C ILE A 61 4.21 -3.68 1.71
N TRP A 62 3.34 -4.37 2.45
CA TRP A 62 3.72 -5.10 3.67
C TRP A 62 3.67 -6.63 3.54
N GLY A 63 3.14 -7.16 2.43
CA GLY A 63 2.91 -8.59 2.27
C GLY A 63 1.78 -9.13 3.17
N GLN A 64 0.97 -8.24 3.75
CA GLN A 64 -0.12 -8.59 4.66
C GLN A 64 -1.44 -8.70 3.89
N SER A 65 -2.15 -9.81 4.08
CA SER A 65 -3.49 -10.06 3.53
C SER A 65 -4.31 -10.87 4.55
N ARG A 66 -5.63 -10.83 4.43
CA ARG A 66 -6.59 -11.50 5.30
C ARG A 66 -6.91 -12.93 4.86
N VAL A 67 -6.38 -13.36 3.72
CA VAL A 67 -6.57 -14.73 3.23
C VAL A 67 -5.90 -15.74 4.15
N ALA A 68 -6.38 -16.99 4.11
CA ALA A 68 -5.91 -18.04 5.00
C ALA A 68 -4.50 -18.53 4.63
N THR A 69 -4.21 -18.64 3.34
CA THR A 69 -2.90 -19.05 2.83
C THR A 69 -2.34 -18.04 1.85
N ASP A 70 -1.00 -17.93 1.76
CA ASP A 70 -0.34 -17.01 0.83
C ASP A 70 -0.78 -17.19 -0.63
N ASP A 71 -1.18 -18.40 -1.03
CA ASP A 71 -1.58 -18.70 -2.41
C ASP A 71 -3.03 -18.29 -2.71
N ASP A 72 -3.85 -18.05 -1.69
CA ASP A 72 -5.24 -17.63 -1.84
C ASP A 72 -5.37 -16.17 -2.34
N ILE A 73 -4.26 -15.40 -2.32
CA ILE A 73 -4.23 -14.09 -2.97
C ILE A 73 -4.26 -14.20 -4.51
N ILE A 74 -3.95 -15.39 -5.05
CA ILE A 74 -3.97 -15.65 -6.49
C ILE A 74 -5.39 -15.91 -6.96
N HIS A 75 -5.82 -15.22 -8.01
CA HIS A 75 -7.13 -15.43 -8.63
C HIS A 75 -7.35 -16.91 -8.96
N GLN A 76 -8.58 -17.38 -8.76
CA GLN A 76 -8.90 -18.79 -8.95
C GLN A 76 -8.61 -19.24 -10.40
N GLY A 77 -7.88 -20.34 -10.53
CA GLY A 77 -7.46 -20.90 -11.82
C GLY A 77 -6.12 -20.36 -12.33
N GLU A 78 -5.53 -19.37 -11.67
CA GLU A 78 -4.25 -18.77 -12.07
C GLU A 78 -3.07 -19.31 -11.24
N MET A 79 -1.87 -19.18 -11.80
CA MET A 79 -0.61 -19.67 -11.19
C MET A 79 0.18 -18.57 -10.46
N GLU A 80 -0.11 -17.31 -10.76
CA GLU A 80 0.56 -16.16 -10.20
C GLU A 80 -0.36 -14.97 -10.03
N ALA A 81 0.00 -14.11 -9.08
CA ALA A 81 -0.57 -12.78 -8.90
C ALA A 81 0.54 -11.75 -8.85
N ARG A 82 0.24 -10.53 -9.31
CA ARG A 82 1.17 -9.41 -9.30
C ARG A 82 0.44 -8.12 -8.96
N VAL A 83 1.01 -7.35 -8.03
CA VAL A 83 0.57 -5.99 -7.73
C VAL A 83 1.76 -5.04 -7.87
N ALA A 84 1.62 -4.04 -8.73
CA ALA A 84 2.57 -2.94 -8.86
C ALA A 84 1.94 -1.66 -8.29
N PHE A 85 2.58 -1.07 -7.28
CA PHE A 85 2.10 0.11 -6.59
C PHE A 85 3.11 1.24 -6.70
N LEU A 86 2.67 2.38 -7.23
CA LEU A 86 3.46 3.60 -7.40
C LEU A 86 2.96 4.65 -6.42
N PHE A 87 3.89 5.35 -5.77
CA PHE A 87 3.58 6.41 -4.82
C PHE A 87 4.67 7.49 -4.82
N HIS A 88 4.30 8.70 -4.45
CA HIS A 88 5.23 9.77 -4.10
C HIS A 88 5.59 9.69 -2.62
N GLN A 89 6.85 10.00 -2.31
CA GLN A 89 7.29 10.33 -0.97
C GLN A 89 8.34 11.45 -1.07
N GLY A 90 7.94 12.66 -0.70
CA GLY A 90 8.68 13.87 -1.02
C GLY A 90 8.63 14.13 -2.51
N ASP A 91 9.77 14.47 -3.10
CA ASP A 91 9.89 14.76 -4.54
C ASP A 91 10.18 13.51 -5.38
N GLN A 92 10.19 12.33 -4.76
CA GLN A 92 10.57 11.08 -5.41
C GLN A 92 9.37 10.18 -5.63
N VAL A 93 9.30 9.58 -6.82
CA VAL A 93 8.33 8.52 -7.14
C VAL A 93 8.99 7.17 -6.89
N TYR A 94 8.33 6.33 -6.10
CA TYR A 94 8.75 4.97 -5.84
C TYR A 94 7.79 3.97 -6.47
N ARG A 95 8.30 2.78 -6.75
CA ARG A 95 7.54 1.64 -7.26
C ARG A 95 7.85 0.40 -6.44
N ILE A 96 6.82 -0.20 -5.87
CA ILE A 96 6.87 -1.53 -5.25
C ILE A 96 6.17 -2.49 -6.18
N ILE A 97 6.80 -3.62 -6.47
CA ILE A 97 6.18 -4.72 -7.21
C ILE A 97 6.26 -5.95 -6.32
N ARG A 98 5.11 -6.52 -5.98
CA ARG A 98 5.04 -7.80 -5.29
C ARG A 98 4.36 -8.82 -6.18
N SER A 99 4.92 -10.01 -6.21
CA SER A 99 4.32 -11.16 -6.87
C SER A 99 4.26 -12.36 -5.95
N ARG A 100 3.28 -13.23 -6.19
CA ARG A 100 3.23 -14.57 -5.63
C ARG A 100 3.07 -15.54 -6.77
N HIS A 101 3.87 -16.58 -6.76
CA HIS A 101 3.77 -17.70 -7.69
C HIS A 101 3.65 -18.97 -6.85
N ARG A 102 2.69 -19.87 -7.18
CA ARG A 102 2.44 -21.09 -6.39
C ARG A 102 3.69 -21.95 -6.18
N ILE A 103 4.53 -22.01 -7.22
CA ILE A 103 5.77 -22.81 -7.23
C ILE A 103 7.00 -22.03 -6.75
N GLN A 104 7.19 -20.79 -7.23
CA GLN A 104 8.44 -20.03 -7.03
C GLN A 104 8.39 -19.18 -5.75
N GLY A 105 7.24 -19.10 -5.09
CA GLY A 105 7.02 -18.31 -3.89
C GLY A 105 6.85 -16.83 -4.18
N THR A 106 7.30 -15.99 -3.25
CA THR A 106 7.06 -14.54 -3.27
C THR A 106 8.22 -13.79 -3.90
N GLY A 107 7.91 -12.91 -4.86
CA GLY A 107 8.82 -11.91 -5.41
C GLY A 107 8.54 -10.52 -4.82
N LEU A 108 9.60 -9.74 -4.59
CA LEU A 108 9.48 -8.35 -4.12
C LEU A 108 10.56 -7.48 -4.74
N GLU A 109 10.15 -6.44 -5.44
CA GLU A 109 11.01 -5.43 -6.01
C GLU A 109 10.68 -4.05 -5.46
N PHE A 110 11.72 -3.23 -5.27
CA PHE A 110 11.59 -1.84 -4.87
C PHE A 110 12.47 -0.96 -5.75
N GLN A 111 11.90 0.13 -6.27
CA GLN A 111 12.55 0.95 -7.27
C GLN A 111 12.19 2.43 -7.06
N VAL A 112 13.07 3.32 -7.51
CA VAL A 112 12.86 4.78 -7.51
C VAL A 112 12.94 5.29 -8.94
N HIS A 113 12.05 6.19 -9.31
CA HIS A 113 12.04 6.83 -10.62
C HIS A 113 13.09 7.94 -10.67
N THR A 114 13.93 7.95 -11.70
CA THR A 114 14.93 8.99 -11.98
C THR A 114 14.74 9.48 -13.41
N GLU A 115 15.50 10.50 -13.81
CA GLU A 115 15.50 11.01 -15.20
C GLU A 115 15.90 9.94 -16.22
N ALA A 116 16.73 8.97 -15.81
CA ALA A 116 17.16 7.83 -16.63
C ALA A 116 16.22 6.61 -16.55
N GLY A 117 15.06 6.73 -15.90
CA GLY A 117 14.09 5.65 -15.68
C GLY A 117 14.12 5.07 -14.27
N TYR A 118 13.67 3.83 -14.10
CA TYR A 118 13.62 3.20 -12.77
C TYR A 118 14.97 2.66 -12.34
N ARG A 119 15.49 3.20 -11.22
CA ARG A 119 16.66 2.67 -10.53
C ARG A 119 16.24 1.65 -9.47
N VAL A 120 16.88 0.49 -9.49
CA VAL A 120 16.60 -0.60 -8.55
C VAL A 120 17.13 -0.27 -7.15
N LEU A 121 16.27 -0.43 -6.15
CA LEU A 121 16.60 -0.38 -4.71
C LEU A 121 16.45 -1.75 -4.04
N THR A 122 15.92 -2.75 -4.75
CA THR A 122 15.76 -4.14 -4.31
C THR A 122 17.04 -4.68 -3.67
N GLN A 123 16.89 -5.27 -2.49
CA GLN A 123 17.99 -5.89 -1.74
C GLN A 123 18.04 -7.39 -2.02
N ARG A 124 19.07 -8.07 -1.51
CA ARG A 124 19.17 -9.54 -1.61
C ARG A 124 18.06 -10.21 -0.79
N GLY A 125 17.02 -10.65 -1.48
CA GLY A 125 15.88 -11.38 -0.94
C GLY A 125 14.74 -10.50 -0.41
N VAL A 126 13.58 -11.14 -0.23
CA VAL A 126 12.32 -10.48 0.18
C VAL A 126 12.46 -9.80 1.54
N ARG A 127 13.08 -10.46 2.53
CA ARG A 127 13.21 -9.93 3.89
C ARG A 127 14.00 -8.62 3.94
N ALA A 128 15.15 -8.56 3.26
CA ALA A 128 15.97 -7.35 3.24
C ALA A 128 15.27 -6.21 2.50
N THR A 129 14.59 -6.52 1.39
CA THR A 129 13.81 -5.53 0.62
C THR A 129 12.62 -5.01 1.43
N GLN A 130 11.91 -5.87 2.15
CA GLN A 130 10.81 -5.48 3.03
C GLN A 130 11.28 -4.52 4.13
N LEU A 131 12.42 -4.81 4.77
CA LEU A 131 12.99 -3.92 5.79
C LEU A 131 13.33 -2.54 5.21
N LEU A 132 13.86 -2.49 3.99
CA LEU A 132 14.14 -1.22 3.31
C LEU A 132 12.85 -0.44 3.04
N ILE A 133 11.81 -1.08 2.50
CA ILE A 133 10.49 -0.47 2.25
C ILE A 133 9.91 0.12 3.54
N CYS A 134 9.89 -0.65 4.64
CA CYS A 134 9.36 -0.17 5.92
C CYS A 134 10.16 1.02 6.47
N ARG A 135 11.49 1.03 6.35
CA ARG A 135 12.34 2.16 6.77
C ARG A 135 12.08 3.41 5.93
N HIS A 136 11.85 3.25 4.62
CA HIS A 136 11.53 4.37 3.73
C HIS A 136 10.16 4.97 4.05
N LEU A 137 9.12 4.13 4.10
CA LEU A 137 7.74 4.59 4.29
C LEU A 137 7.49 5.20 5.67
N LYS A 138 8.19 4.72 6.71
CA LYS A 138 7.92 5.09 8.12
C LYS A 138 6.42 5.02 8.46
N LEU A 139 5.74 4.06 7.82
CA LEU A 139 4.32 3.77 7.94
C LEU A 139 4.20 2.26 8.04
N ASP A 140 3.66 1.78 9.15
CA ASP A 140 3.34 0.37 9.33
C ASP A 140 1.93 0.04 8.84
N TYR A 141 1.68 -1.26 8.70
CA TYR A 141 0.41 -1.80 8.23
C TYR A 141 -0.77 -1.37 9.10
N ASP A 142 -0.62 -1.45 10.42
CA ASP A 142 -1.70 -1.12 11.35
C ASP A 142 -2.06 0.36 11.25
N THR A 143 -1.07 1.25 11.17
CA THR A 143 -1.28 2.68 10.97
C THR A 143 -1.95 2.95 9.62
N PHE A 144 -1.52 2.28 8.54
CA PHE A 144 -2.17 2.42 7.23
C PHE A 144 -3.63 2.00 7.27
N ILE A 145 -3.93 0.81 7.80
CA ILE A 145 -5.32 0.33 7.90
C ILE A 145 -6.14 1.28 8.79
N ASN A 146 -5.64 1.73 9.92
CA ASN A 146 -6.42 2.59 10.81
C ASN A 146 -6.57 4.04 10.33
N SER A 147 -5.73 4.51 9.40
CA SER A 147 -5.76 5.89 8.89
C SER A 147 -6.37 6.03 7.49
N ALA A 148 -6.13 5.07 6.60
CA ALA A 148 -6.62 5.08 5.22
C ALA A 148 -7.98 4.37 5.07
N TYR A 149 -8.37 3.51 6.02
CA TYR A 149 -9.57 2.67 5.94
C TYR A 149 -10.63 3.12 6.95
N LEU A 150 -11.62 3.90 6.50
CA LEU A 150 -12.86 4.09 7.24
C LEU A 150 -13.80 2.92 6.95
N ARG A 151 -13.79 1.91 7.83
CA ARG A 151 -14.77 0.80 7.77
C ARG A 151 -16.15 1.30 8.16
N GLN A 152 -17.17 1.05 7.33
CA GLN A 152 -18.55 1.01 7.82
C GLN A 152 -18.63 0.01 8.98
N GLY A 153 -19.04 0.49 10.17
CA GLY A 153 -19.28 -0.34 11.36
C GLY A 153 -18.07 -0.63 12.27
N ARG A 154 -16.88 -0.06 12.03
CA ARG A 154 -15.74 -0.15 12.98
C ARG A 154 -15.10 1.19 13.33
N ALA A 155 -15.88 2.28 13.29
CA ALA A 155 -15.46 3.54 13.88
C ALA A 155 -15.08 3.37 15.37
N ASP A 156 -15.67 2.37 16.03
CA ASP A 156 -15.45 2.04 17.43
C ASP A 156 -14.07 1.43 17.71
N ASP A 157 -13.43 0.72 16.76
CA ASP A 157 -12.08 0.15 16.96
C ASP A 157 -11.04 1.26 17.21
N PHE A 158 -11.26 2.46 16.65
CA PHE A 158 -10.44 3.64 16.94
C PHE A 158 -10.75 4.26 18.31
N MET A 159 -12.02 4.21 18.73
CA MET A 159 -12.48 4.70 20.04
C MET A 159 -12.06 3.79 21.20
N LEU A 160 -11.87 2.50 20.94
CA LEU A 160 -11.46 1.47 21.91
C LEU A 160 -9.95 1.49 22.19
N LYS A 161 -9.14 2.22 21.41
CA LYS A 161 -7.69 2.34 21.63
C LYS A 161 -7.35 3.29 22.78
N ARG A 162 -6.27 2.97 23.49
CA ARG A 162 -5.81 3.78 24.63
C ARG A 162 -5.44 5.20 24.14
N PRO A 163 -5.61 6.26 24.96
CA PRO A 163 -5.32 7.64 24.55
C PRO A 163 -3.92 7.86 23.94
N SER A 164 -2.91 7.11 24.40
CA SER A 164 -1.55 7.13 23.87
C SER A 164 -1.45 6.62 22.43
N GLU A 165 -2.20 5.58 22.08
CA GLU A 165 -2.27 4.99 20.74
C GLU A 165 -3.03 5.90 19.77
N ARG A 166 -4.06 6.61 20.26
CA ARG A 166 -4.80 7.63 19.49
C ARG A 166 -3.91 8.81 19.08
N LYS A 167 -3.02 9.26 19.97
CA LYS A 167 -2.08 10.37 19.70
C LYS A 167 -0.99 9.98 18.69
N ALA A 168 -0.55 8.72 18.71
CA ALA A 168 0.39 8.18 17.72
C ALA A 168 -0.24 8.09 16.32
N ASN A 169 -1.51 7.67 16.23
CA ASN A 169 -2.24 7.48 14.97
C ASN A 169 -2.77 8.78 14.34
N SER A 170 -2.64 9.92 15.03
CA SER A 170 -3.12 11.25 14.60
C SER A 170 -2.16 11.96 13.63
N ARG A 171 -0.90 11.51 13.53
CA ARG A 171 0.06 12.02 12.53
C ARG A 171 -0.20 11.35 11.18
N ARG A 172 -0.99 12.01 10.33
CA ARG A 172 -1.40 11.51 9.00
C ARG A 172 -0.19 11.31 8.09
N ASN A 173 0.29 10.07 7.98
CA ASN A 173 1.34 9.68 7.01
C ASN A 173 0.78 9.12 5.70
N CYS A 174 -0.54 9.04 5.57
CA CYS A 174 -1.24 8.73 4.32
C CYS A 174 -2.10 9.95 3.93
N SER A 175 -2.03 10.35 2.66
CA SER A 175 -2.69 11.57 2.14
C SER A 175 -4.05 11.33 1.50
N ILE A 176 -4.43 10.07 1.24
CA ILE A 176 -5.70 9.72 0.60
C ILE A 176 -6.59 8.97 1.59
N CYS A 177 -7.81 9.48 1.77
CA CYS A 177 -8.88 8.76 2.46
C CYS A 177 -9.69 7.95 1.43
N ILE A 178 -9.77 6.63 1.63
CA ILE A 178 -10.58 5.74 0.77
C ILE A 178 -11.77 5.24 1.59
N SER A 179 -12.97 5.63 1.17
CA SER A 179 -14.22 5.15 1.77
C SER A 179 -14.87 4.09 0.89
N MET A 180 -15.38 3.03 1.50
CA MET A 180 -16.18 2.00 0.81
C MET A 180 -17.62 2.13 1.23
N THR A 181 -18.50 2.20 0.24
CA THR A 181 -19.95 2.15 0.45
C THR A 181 -20.55 1.01 -0.37
N SER A 182 -21.65 0.45 0.14
CA SER A 182 -22.46 -0.55 -0.57
C SER A 182 -23.43 0.14 -1.53
#